data_AF-A0A7Y3WER8-F1
#
_entry.id   AF-A0A7Y3WER8-F1
#
_cell.length_a   1.000
_cell.length_b   1.000
_cell.length_c   1.000
_cell.angle_alpha   90.00
_cell.angle_beta   90.00
_cell.angle_gamma   90.00
#
_symmetry.space_group_name_H-M   'P 1'
#
loop_
_entity.id
_entity.type
_entity.pdbx_description
1 polymer ?
#
loop_
_entity_poly.entity_id
_entity_poly.type
_entity_poly.pdbx_seq_one_letter_code
_entity_poly.pdbx_strand_id
1 'polypeptide(L)' 'MPPLTPEQEAALQAYAARNGRRWKSILNNAWMGGPPYDDGGLLRGLRNSHGPTWLQSYRLPKPAKR' A
#
# COMPACT_ATOMS: atom_id res chain seq x y z
N MET A 1 5.81 -1.28 15.08
CA MET A 1 5.26 -0.42 14.02
C MET A 1 3.90 0.06 14.47
N PRO A 2 3.49 1.30 14.14
CA PRO A 2 2.15 1.77 14.46
C PRO A 2 1.08 0.92 13.74
N PRO A 3 -0.11 0.74 14.30
CA PRO A 3 -1.21 0.08 13.60
C PRO A 3 -1.66 0.92 12.39
N LEU A 4 -2.20 0.25 11.36
CA LEU A 4 -2.79 0.93 10.22
C LEU A 4 -4.11 1.59 10.62
N THR A 5 -4.34 2.81 10.14
CA THR A 5 -5.67 3.42 10.23
C THR A 5 -6.61 2.79 9.18
N PRO A 6 -7.94 2.83 9.40
CA PRO A 6 -8.90 2.34 8.42
C PRO A 6 -8.73 2.96 7.02
N GLU A 7 -8.35 4.25 6.94
CA GLU A 7 -8.13 4.98 5.69
C GLU A 7 -6.89 4.48 4.96
N GLN A 8 -5.80 4.20 5.69
CA GLN A 8 -4.59 3.61 5.12
C GLN A 8 -4.86 2.22 4.57
N GLU A 9 -5.65 1.43 5.29
CA GLU A 9 -6.05 0.10 4.84
C GLU A 9 -6.95 0.16 3.60
N ALA A 10 -7.95 1.05 3.58
CA ALA A 10 -8.79 1.28 2.41
C ALA A 10 -7.96 1.73 1.19
N ALA A 11 -6.98 2.63 1.40
CA ALA A 11 -6.09 3.07 0.33
C ALA A 11 -5.26 1.90 -0.25
N LEU A 12 -4.74 1.01 0.60
CA LEU A 12 -4.02 -0.19 0.15
C LEU A 12 -4.95 -1.14 -0.62
N GLN A 13 -6.16 -1.35 -0.14
CA GLN A 13 -7.16 -2.19 -0.81
C GLN A 13 -7.53 -1.62 -2.18
N ALA A 14 -7.80 -0.31 -2.28
CA ALA A 14 -8.10 0.37 -3.54
C ALA A 14 -6.91 0.32 -4.51
N TYR A 15 -5.69 0.57 -4.01
CA TYR A 15 -4.49 0.50 -4.82
C TYR A 15 -4.24 -0.92 -5.35
N ALA A 16 -4.47 -1.93 -4.52
CA ALA A 16 -4.37 -3.32 -4.90
C ALA A 16 -5.43 -3.75 -5.93
N ALA A 17 -6.67 -3.29 -5.76
CA ALA A 17 -7.74 -3.54 -6.73
C ALA A 17 -7.42 -2.94 -8.10
N ARG A 18 -6.87 -1.71 -8.13
CA ARG A 18 -6.48 -1.01 -9.36
C ARG A 18 -5.33 -1.68 -10.10
N ASN A 19 -4.31 -2.12 -9.36
CA ASN A 19 -3.04 -2.61 -9.92
C ASN A 19 -2.94 -4.15 -10.03
N GLY A 20 -3.94 -4.87 -9.54
CA GLY A 20 -4.02 -6.32 -9.59
C GLY A 20 -2.87 -7.03 -8.88
N ARG A 21 -2.49 -8.23 -9.33
CA ARG A 21 -1.50 -9.10 -8.65
C ARG A 21 -0.14 -8.45 -8.39
N ARG A 22 0.26 -7.46 -9.20
CA ARG A 22 1.56 -6.79 -9.11
C ARG A 22 1.57 -5.55 -8.22
N TRP A 23 0.45 -5.23 -7.57
CA TRP A 23 0.27 -3.98 -6.82
C TRP A 23 1.41 -3.67 -5.84
N LYS A 24 1.93 -4.68 -5.11
CA LYS A 24 3.06 -4.48 -4.18
C LYS A 24 4.33 -4.03 -4.89
N SER A 25 4.64 -4.64 -6.03
CA SER A 25 5.84 -4.32 -6.81
C SER A 25 5.73 -2.92 -7.42
N ILE A 26 4.55 -2.56 -7.92
CA ILE A 26 4.27 -1.24 -8.48
C ILE A 26 4.34 -0.17 -7.38
N LEU A 27 3.71 -0.41 -6.22
CA LEU A 27 3.77 0.51 -5.09
C LEU A 27 5.18 0.68 -4.55
N ASN A 28 5.95 -0.41 -4.43
CA ASN A 28 7.35 -0.33 -4.02
C ASN A 28 8.19 0.47 -5.03
N ASN A 29 7.94 0.30 -6.33
CA ASN A 29 8.59 1.11 -7.35
C ASN A 29 8.24 2.60 -7.19
N ALA A 30 6.96 2.92 -7.00
CA ALA A 30 6.49 4.29 -6.75
C ALA A 30 7.13 4.90 -5.50
N TRP A 31 7.24 4.14 -4.41
CA TRP A 31 7.93 4.57 -3.19
C TRP A 31 9.41 4.87 -3.40
N MET A 32 10.08 4.15 -4.30
CA MET A 32 11.49 4.38 -4.63
C MET A 32 11.71 5.49 -5.66
N GLY A 33 10.66 6.22 -6.05
CA GLY A 33 10.75 7.30 -7.04
C GLY A 33 10.66 6.82 -8.50
N GLY A 34 10.11 5.63 -8.73
CA GLY A 34 9.78 5.14 -10.06
C GLY A 34 8.34 5.48 -10.48
N PRO A 35 8.04 5.45 -11.79
CA PRO A 35 6.65 5.54 -12.27
C PRO A 35 5.80 4.36 -11.75
N PRO A 36 4.47 4.53 -11.55
CA PRO A 36 3.65 5.64 -12.01
C PRO A 36 3.48 6.84 -11.05
N TYR A 37 4.30 6.98 -10.00
CA TYR A 37 4.20 8.09 -9.02
C TYR A 37 2.81 8.29 -8.41
N ASP A 38 2.03 7.22 -8.35
CA ASP A 38 0.60 7.23 -7.99
C ASP A 38 0.36 6.76 -6.55
N ASP A 39 1.39 6.84 -5.69
CA ASP A 39 1.37 6.36 -4.32
C ASP A 39 0.43 7.20 -3.42
N GLY A 40 0.12 8.44 -3.78
CA GLY A 40 -0.81 9.28 -3.02
C GLY A 40 -0.35 9.57 -1.58
N GLY A 41 -1.02 10.51 -0.90
CA GLY A 41 -0.59 10.96 0.43
C GLY A 41 -0.61 9.85 1.50
N LEU A 42 -1.65 9.02 1.50
CA LEU A 42 -1.81 7.95 2.50
C LEU A 42 -0.77 6.83 2.34
N LEU A 43 -0.47 6.38 1.11
CA LEU A 43 0.55 5.33 0.93
C LEU A 43 1.96 5.88 1.13
N ARG A 44 2.19 7.17 0.87
CA ARG A 44 3.45 7.83 1.24
C ARG A 44 3.61 7.94 2.77
N GLY A 45 2.52 8.21 3.50
CA GLY A 45 2.51 8.14 4.96
C GLY A 45 2.81 6.72 5.48
N LEU A 46 2.30 5.68 4.82
CA LEU A 46 2.65 4.29 5.11
C LEU A 46 4.13 4.00 4.87
N ARG A 47 4.69 4.47 3.74
CA ARG A 47 6.14 4.38 3.48
C ARG A 47 6.95 4.99 4.63
N ASN A 48 6.58 6.20 5.07
CA ASN A 48 7.33 6.91 6.12
C ASN A 48 7.23 6.25 7.50
N SER A 49 6.13 5.54 7.79
CA SER A 49 5.88 4.92 9.10
C SER A 49 6.33 3.45 9.19
N HIS A 50 6.26 2.70 8.08
CA HIS A 50 6.50 1.26 8.04
C HIS A 50 7.68 0.84 7.16
N GLY A 51 8.03 1.66 6.17
CA GLY A 51 9.11 1.38 5.23
C GLY A 51 8.74 0.38 4.11
N PRO A 52 9.59 0.29 3.07
CA PRO A 52 9.38 -0.57 1.90
C PRO A 52 9.45 -2.07 2.21
N THR A 53 10.28 -2.49 3.18
CA THR A 53 10.42 -3.90 3.56
C THR A 53 9.15 -4.46 4.19
N TRP A 54 8.39 -3.63 4.91
CA TRP A 54 7.10 -4.00 5.48
C TRP A 54 6.07 -4.43 4.43
N LEU A 55 6.06 -3.77 3.25
CA LEU A 55 5.12 -4.10 2.18
C LEU A 55 5.28 -5.55 1.67
N GLN A 56 6.49 -6.10 1.77
CA GLN A 56 6.79 -7.47 1.37
C GLN A 56 6.03 -8.47 2.26
N SER A 57 6.04 -8.26 3.58
CA SER A 57 5.37 -9.12 4.57
C SER A 57 3.88 -8.80 4.76
N TYR A 58 3.43 -7.59 4.41
CA TYR A 58 2.04 -7.18 4.55
C TYR A 58 1.08 -8.08 3.77
N ARG A 59 -0.06 -8.45 4.37
CA ARG A 59 -1.13 -9.19 3.71
C ARG A 59 -2.37 -8.32 3.72
N LEU A 60 -2.99 -8.14 2.56
CA LEU A 60 -4.29 -7.50 2.48
C LEU A 60 -5.27 -8.34 3.30
N PRO A 61 -5.94 -7.75 4.30
CA PRO A 61 -7.04 -8.42 4.96
C PRO A 61 -8.11 -8.73 3.91
N LYS A 62 -8.78 -9.88 4.06
CA LYS A 62 -9.92 -10.19 3.22
C LYS A 62 -10.95 -9.08 3.41
N PRO A 63 -11.56 -8.55 2.34
CA PRO A 63 -12.67 -7.63 2.51
C PRO A 63 -13.68 -8.33 3.41
N ALA A 64 -14.07 -7.67 4.51
CA ALA A 64 -15.09 -8.19 5.40
C ALA A 64 -16.32 -8.45 4.51
N LYS A 65 -16.68 -9.72 4.34
CA LYS A 65 -17.94 -10.09 3.67
C LYS A 65 -19.04 -9.39 4.47
N ARG A 66 -19.64 -8.36 3.86
CA ARG A 66 -20.93 -7.84 4.31
C ARG A 66 -22.01 -8.85 3.97
#